data_AF-A0A4R2C639-F1
#
_entry.id   AF-A0A4R2C639-F1
#
_cell.length_a   1.000
_cell.length_b   1.000
_cell.length_c   1.000
_cell.angle_alpha   90.00
_cell.angle_beta   90.00
_cell.angle_gamma   90.00
#
_symmetry.space_group_name_H-M   'P 1'
#
loop_
_entity.id
_entity.type
_entity.pdbx_description
1 polymer ?
#
loop_
_entity_poly.entity_id
_entity_poly.type
_entity_poly.pdbx_seq_one_letter_code
_entity_poly.pdbx_strand_id
1 'polypeptide(L)'
;MTEDDENRDDMERFEQEAAADEDGDPVQAFEALRQTVESLAGNLTREMINIRKGVELALDRFEEIGPAADYRPEFGKVTQQLAAVAEHLQGVEQSPVLRNGPEHYARALERSGEGLVKTAVQQLERQASDLERAGRNLASYTQSAYDRKSQDFRMWTAGLVGLVFGIFLILLLPRFLPFSADSHVASLVMGFDRVSAGYAMIGADDPLEVEKMKWGGRFYNVSGGEFSACMETAKQTGKDQKCTITVPAPAQE
;
A
#
# COMPACT_ATOMS: atom_id res chain seq x y z
N MET A 1 6.19 15.27 -48.16
CA MET A 1 7.54 15.50 -48.70
C MET A 1 8.09 16.67 -47.89
N THR A 2 8.20 16.49 -46.57
CA THR A 2 9.41 16.06 -45.79
C THR A 2 10.38 17.23 -45.61
N GLU A 3 10.16 17.98 -44.52
CA GLU A 3 11.05 19.01 -43.94
C GLU A 3 11.98 18.41 -42.84
N ASP A 4 12.10 17.08 -42.77
CA ASP A 4 12.84 16.35 -41.73
C ASP A 4 14.23 15.83 -42.18
N ASP A 5 14.73 16.20 -43.37
CA ASP A 5 15.99 15.68 -43.91
C ASP A 5 17.20 16.65 -43.85
N GLU A 6 17.04 17.91 -43.42
CA GLU A 6 18.16 18.87 -43.37
C GLU A 6 18.92 18.93 -42.03
N ASN A 7 18.38 18.34 -40.95
CA ASN A 7 18.98 18.50 -39.60
C ASN A 7 19.79 17.27 -39.14
N ARG A 8 20.04 16.29 -40.02
CA ARG A 8 20.76 15.05 -39.69
C ARG A 8 22.24 15.07 -40.08
N ASP A 9 22.64 16.00 -40.95
CA ASP A 9 24.01 16.08 -41.47
C ASP A 9 24.94 17.01 -40.64
N ASP A 10 24.37 17.85 -39.77
CA ASP A 10 25.16 18.79 -38.94
C ASP A 10 25.68 18.16 -37.63
N MET A 11 25.20 16.97 -37.26
CA MET A 11 25.61 16.26 -36.04
C MET A 11 26.84 15.34 -36.25
N GLU A 12 27.29 15.10 -37.47
CA GLU A 12 28.39 14.14 -37.76
C GLU A 12 29.70 14.80 -38.24
N ARG A 13 29.78 16.14 -38.34
CA ARG A 13 30.98 16.87 -38.82
C ARG A 13 31.92 17.38 -37.71
N PHE A 14 31.53 17.29 -36.44
CA PHE A 14 32.35 17.78 -35.31
C PHE A 14 33.22 16.72 -34.62
N GLU A 15 33.24 15.47 -35.11
CA GLU A 15 34.00 14.37 -34.49
C GLU A 15 35.13 13.78 -35.35
N GLN A 16 35.70 14.53 -36.30
CA GLN A 16 36.87 14.04 -37.02
C GLN A 16 37.74 15.14 -37.65
N GLU A 17 38.71 15.65 -36.88
CA GLU A 17 39.95 16.39 -37.24
C GLU A 17 40.28 17.29 -36.04
N ALA A 18 41.25 17.05 -35.16
CA ALA A 18 42.62 16.63 -35.42
C ALA A 18 43.19 15.95 -34.16
N ALA A 19 43.33 14.63 -34.24
CA ALA A 19 44.47 13.97 -33.62
C ALA A 19 45.63 14.11 -34.62
N ALA A 20 46.44 15.16 -34.45
CA ALA A 20 47.75 15.25 -35.06
C ALA A 20 48.74 15.52 -33.93
N ASP A 21 49.34 14.44 -33.44
CA ASP A 21 50.67 14.54 -32.86
C ASP A 21 51.59 15.09 -33.96
N GLU A 22 52.02 16.34 -33.84
CA GLU A 22 53.24 16.79 -34.48
C GLU A 22 53.91 17.82 -33.55
N ASP A 23 55.11 17.47 -33.13
CA ASP A 23 56.15 18.33 -32.57
C ASP A 23 56.16 19.65 -33.37
N GLY A 24 55.52 20.68 -32.82
CA GLY A 24 55.11 21.85 -33.60
C GLY A 24 56.31 22.58 -34.20
N ASP A 25 56.43 22.55 -35.52
CA ASP A 25 57.42 23.34 -36.25
C ASP A 25 57.23 24.82 -35.87
N PRO A 26 58.22 25.47 -35.22
CA PRO A 26 58.09 26.87 -34.82
C PRO A 26 57.77 27.78 -36.00
N VAL A 27 58.16 27.40 -37.23
CA VAL A 27 57.85 28.16 -38.44
C VAL A 27 56.34 28.24 -38.69
N GLN A 28 55.58 27.16 -38.47
CA GLN A 28 54.12 27.19 -38.62
C GLN A 28 53.45 28.06 -37.55
N ALA A 29 53.93 27.99 -36.31
CA ALA A 29 53.40 28.84 -35.24
C ALA A 29 53.68 30.33 -35.49
N PHE A 30 54.87 30.67 -36.00
CA PHE A 30 55.21 32.04 -36.39
C PHE A 30 54.39 32.53 -37.59
N GLU A 31 54.12 31.67 -38.57
CA GLU A 31 53.29 32.04 -39.72
C GLU A 31 51.81 32.24 -39.32
N ALA A 32 51.27 31.39 -38.44
CA ALA A 32 49.94 31.57 -37.87
C ALA A 32 49.84 32.87 -37.05
N LEU A 33 50.88 33.20 -36.28
CA LEU A 33 50.96 34.46 -35.55
C LEU A 33 51.02 35.66 -36.50
N ARG A 34 51.81 35.60 -37.58
CA ARG A 34 51.91 36.66 -38.59
C ARG A 34 50.55 36.95 -39.20
N GLN A 35 49.83 35.91 -39.63
CA GLN A 35 48.49 36.05 -40.22
C GLN A 35 47.50 36.68 -39.24
N THR A 36 47.57 36.31 -37.96
CA THR A 36 46.72 36.88 -36.91
C THR A 36 47.01 38.37 -36.69
N VAL A 37 48.29 38.76 -36.65
CA VAL A 37 48.69 40.17 -36.48
C VAL A 37 48.30 41.01 -37.69
N GLU A 38 48.44 40.48 -38.91
CA GLU A 38 48.02 41.17 -40.14
C GLU A 38 46.50 41.37 -40.20
N SER A 39 45.73 40.36 -39.80
CA SER A 39 44.27 40.46 -39.66
C SER A 39 43.88 41.50 -38.61
N LEU A 40 44.55 41.51 -37.45
CA LEU A 40 44.29 42.47 -36.39
C LEU A 40 44.61 43.91 -36.83
N ALA A 41 45.72 44.13 -37.53
CA ALA A 41 46.09 45.44 -38.05
C ALA A 41 45.06 45.97 -39.07
N GLY A 42 44.57 45.07 -39.95
CA GLY A 42 43.48 45.38 -40.89
C GLY A 42 42.16 45.72 -40.18
N ASN A 43 41.82 45.03 -39.10
CA ASN A 43 40.63 45.31 -38.30
C ASN A 43 40.73 46.65 -37.56
N LEU A 44 41.87 46.91 -36.91
CA LEU A 44 42.10 48.15 -36.17
C LEU A 44 42.01 49.39 -37.08
N THR A 45 42.53 49.28 -38.30
CA THR A 45 42.47 50.38 -39.28
C THR A 45 41.03 50.68 -39.68
N ARG A 46 40.19 49.65 -39.84
CA ARG A 46 38.76 49.82 -40.14
C ARG A 46 37.99 50.46 -38.98
N GLU A 47 38.24 50.00 -37.75
CA GLU A 47 37.67 50.57 -36.53
C GLU A 47 38.02 52.06 -36.39
N MET A 48 39.29 52.44 -36.59
CA MET A 48 39.74 53.83 -36.48
C MET A 48 39.05 54.76 -37.49
N ILE A 49 38.83 54.27 -38.72
CA ILE A 49 38.09 55.03 -39.75
C ILE A 49 36.62 55.21 -39.33
N ASN A 50 35.99 54.18 -38.75
CA ASN A 50 34.62 54.27 -38.27
C ASN A 50 34.48 55.25 -37.10
N ILE A 51 35.41 55.22 -36.14
CA ILE A 51 35.43 56.17 -35.02
C ILE A 51 35.57 57.60 -35.53
N ARG A 52 36.51 57.85 -36.45
CA ARG A 52 36.71 59.19 -37.03
C ARG A 52 35.42 59.70 -37.70
N LYS A 53 34.79 58.89 -38.54
CA LYS A 53 33.51 59.26 -39.18
C LYS A 53 32.39 59.49 -38.17
N GLY A 54 32.32 58.66 -37.12
CA GLY A 54 31.36 58.83 -36.04
C GLY A 54 31.54 60.15 -35.28
N VAL A 55 32.79 60.54 -35.03
CA VAL A 55 33.13 61.81 -34.38
C VAL A 55 32.82 63.00 -35.29
N GLU A 56 33.18 62.93 -36.58
CA GLU A 56 32.86 63.98 -37.55
C GLU A 56 31.33 64.19 -37.62
N LEU A 57 30.55 63.12 -37.71
CA LEU A 57 29.08 63.20 -37.74
C LEU A 57 28.47 63.73 -36.43
N ALA A 58 29.07 63.39 -35.29
CA ALA A 58 28.63 63.90 -33.99
C ALA A 58 28.91 65.39 -33.82
N LEU A 59 30.05 65.87 -34.35
CA LEU A 59 30.41 67.28 -34.33
C LEU A 59 29.54 68.11 -35.28
N ASP A 60 29.26 67.62 -36.49
CA ASP A 60 28.31 68.26 -37.42
C ASP A 60 26.93 68.42 -36.77
N ARG A 61 26.47 67.38 -36.05
CA ARG A 61 25.20 67.41 -35.30
C ARG A 61 25.22 68.45 -34.17
N PHE A 62 26.35 68.59 -33.50
CA PHE A 62 26.50 69.53 -32.39
C PHE A 62 26.51 70.98 -32.89
N GLU A 63 27.11 71.23 -34.06
CA GLU A 63 27.10 72.55 -34.71
C GLU A 63 25.70 72.95 -35.20
N GLU A 64 24.84 71.97 -35.51
CA GLU A 64 23.42 72.18 -35.85
C GLU A 64 22.57 72.67 -34.65
N ILE A 65 23.04 72.43 -33.41
CA ILE A 65 22.40 72.89 -32.18
C ILE A 65 22.89 74.33 -31.90
N GLY A 66 22.16 75.31 -32.45
CA GLY A 66 22.42 76.75 -32.27
C GLY A 66 22.45 77.23 -30.80
N PRO A 67 22.80 78.51 -30.54
CA PRO A 67 23.34 78.94 -29.25
C PRO A 67 22.36 78.87 -28.06
N ALA A 68 22.95 78.54 -26.90
CA ALA A 68 22.45 78.32 -25.54
C ALA A 68 20.97 78.67 -25.22
N ALA A 69 20.22 77.63 -24.85
CA ALA A 69 18.90 77.75 -24.23
C ALA A 69 18.99 78.40 -22.83
N ASP A 70 17.95 79.15 -22.44
CA ASP A 70 17.87 79.83 -21.16
C ASP A 70 17.29 78.92 -20.06
N TYR A 71 18.15 78.44 -19.16
CA TYR A 71 17.84 77.47 -18.09
C TYR A 71 17.34 78.09 -16.76
N ARG A 72 17.19 79.41 -16.69
CA ARG A 72 16.69 80.11 -15.48
C ARG A 72 15.39 79.54 -14.89
N PRO A 73 14.34 79.20 -15.68
CA PRO A 73 13.11 78.65 -15.12
C PRO A 73 13.28 77.22 -14.56
N GLU A 74 14.25 76.45 -15.04
CA GLU A 74 14.50 75.08 -14.56
C GLU A 74 15.19 75.09 -13.19
N PHE A 75 16.14 76.02 -12.98
CA PHE A 75 16.76 76.22 -11.67
C PHE A 75 15.73 76.57 -10.57
N GLY A 76 14.73 77.39 -10.90
CA GLY A 76 13.64 77.70 -9.96
C GLY A 76 12.87 76.46 -9.51
N LYS A 77 12.59 75.53 -10.43
CA LYS A 77 11.91 74.25 -10.11
C LYS A 77 12.75 73.36 -9.19
N VAL A 78 14.06 73.28 -9.42
CA VAL A 78 14.97 72.48 -8.58
C VAL A 78 15.04 73.03 -7.16
N THR A 79 15.12 74.36 -6.99
CA THR A 79 15.13 74.97 -5.65
C THR A 79 13.84 74.71 -4.87
N GLN A 80 12.69 74.67 -5.56
CA GLN A 80 11.40 74.39 -4.93
C GLN A 80 11.29 72.92 -4.49
N GLN A 81 11.82 71.99 -5.29
CA GLN A 81 11.85 70.58 -4.92
C GLN A 81 12.79 70.33 -3.73
N LEU A 82 13.95 70.98 -3.68
CA LEU A 82 14.87 70.89 -2.54
C LEU A 82 14.22 71.39 -1.23
N ALA A 83 13.43 72.47 -1.29
CA ALA A 83 12.71 72.97 -0.13
C ALA A 83 11.67 71.96 0.40
N ALA A 84 10.93 71.29 -0.50
CA ALA A 84 9.98 70.25 -0.11
C ALA A 84 10.67 69.04 0.54
N VAL A 85 11.83 68.62 0.03
CA VAL A 85 12.62 67.53 0.62
C VAL A 85 13.14 67.89 2.02
N ALA A 86 13.58 69.14 2.22
CA ALA A 86 14.03 69.62 3.53
C ALA A 86 12.91 69.58 4.58
N GLU A 87 11.68 69.96 4.21
CA GLU A 87 10.51 69.89 5.09
C GLU A 87 10.17 68.44 5.48
N HIS A 88 10.23 67.50 4.52
CA HIS A 88 10.02 66.08 4.79
C HIS A 88 11.08 65.48 5.73
N LEU A 89 12.35 65.85 5.56
CA LEU A 89 13.44 65.40 6.42
C LEU A 89 13.28 65.90 7.86
N GLN A 90 12.83 67.15 8.04
CA GLN A 90 12.55 67.71 9.37
C GLN A 90 11.40 66.96 10.07
N GLY A 91 10.40 66.49 9.31
CA GLY A 91 9.34 65.62 9.84
C GLY A 91 9.84 64.23 10.27
N VAL A 92 10.83 63.68 9.54
CA VAL A 92 11.44 62.37 9.85
C VAL A 92 12.33 62.45 11.10
N GLU A 93 13.11 63.51 11.26
CA GLU A 93 13.95 63.75 12.44
C GLU A 93 13.14 63.86 13.74
N GLN A 94 11.91 64.35 13.66
CA GLN A 94 10.99 64.43 14.80
C GLN A 94 10.32 63.09 15.15
N SER A 95 10.53 62.03 14.35
CA SER A 95 9.91 60.73 14.60
C SER A 95 10.57 59.99 15.79
N PRO A 96 9.76 59.39 16.69
CA PRO A 96 10.27 58.69 17.88
C PRO A 96 11.07 57.41 17.57
N VAL A 97 11.05 56.95 16.32
CA VAL A 97 11.83 55.80 15.81
C VAL A 97 13.33 56.11 15.77
N LEU A 98 13.73 57.36 15.52
CA LEU A 98 15.13 57.77 15.54
C LEU A 98 15.63 58.16 16.94
N ARG A 99 14.72 58.48 17.88
CA ARG A 99 15.07 58.86 19.26
C ARG A 99 15.37 57.68 20.17
N ASN A 100 14.77 56.51 19.91
CA ASN A 100 15.03 55.31 20.67
C ASN A 100 15.93 54.39 19.84
N GLY A 101 17.21 54.28 20.23
CA GLY A 101 18.17 53.43 19.53
C GLY A 101 17.74 51.95 19.49
N PRO A 102 18.34 51.14 18.60
CA PRO A 102 17.99 49.72 18.40
C PRO A 102 18.06 48.88 19.70
N GLU A 103 18.87 49.30 20.67
CA GLU A 103 19.00 48.68 21.98
C GLU A 103 17.70 48.73 22.83
N HIS A 104 16.86 49.76 22.65
CA HIS A 104 15.59 49.84 23.35
C HIS A 104 14.62 48.76 22.83
N TYR A 105 14.59 48.55 21.51
CA TYR A 105 13.74 47.52 20.90
C TYR A 105 14.25 46.12 21.24
N ALA A 106 15.56 45.90 21.30
CA ALA A 106 16.15 44.64 21.76
C ALA A 106 15.72 44.27 23.19
N ARG A 107 15.83 45.21 24.14
CA ARG A 107 15.40 44.96 25.54
C ARG A 107 13.90 44.76 25.70
N ALA A 108 13.08 45.41 24.86
CA ALA A 108 11.64 45.20 24.84
C ALA A 108 11.26 43.82 24.28
N LEU A 109 11.99 43.36 23.25
CA LEU A 109 11.82 42.03 22.68
C LEU A 109 12.27 40.93 23.65
N GLU A 110 13.40 41.08 24.33
CA GLU A 110 13.89 40.09 25.31
C GLU A 110 12.89 39.86 26.44
N ARG A 111 12.37 40.94 27.07
CA ARG A 111 11.38 40.80 28.15
C ARG A 111 10.05 40.24 27.69
N SER A 112 9.61 40.61 26.49
CA SER A 112 8.37 40.09 25.91
C SER A 112 8.51 38.63 25.48
N GLY A 113 9.70 38.25 24.99
CA GLY A 113 10.04 36.90 24.58
C GLY A 113 10.14 35.94 25.76
N GLU A 114 10.80 36.33 26.85
CA GLU A 114 10.94 35.47 28.04
C GLU A 114 9.59 35.10 28.67
N GLY A 115 8.68 36.08 28.79
CA GLY A 115 7.34 35.87 29.30
C GLY A 115 6.51 34.93 28.41
N LEU A 116 6.52 35.15 27.10
CA LEU A 116 5.77 34.33 26.14
C LEU A 116 6.32 32.90 26.06
N VAL A 117 7.64 32.73 26.02
CA VAL A 117 8.28 31.40 25.97
C VAL A 117 7.98 30.62 27.25
N LYS A 118 8.12 31.25 28.42
CA LYS A 118 7.85 30.57 29.70
C LYS A 118 6.38 30.14 29.80
N THR A 119 5.44 30.99 29.39
CA THR A 119 4.01 30.65 29.39
C THR A 119 3.69 29.56 28.36
N ALA A 120 4.28 29.62 27.16
CA ALA A 120 4.09 28.61 26.13
C ALA A 120 4.63 27.24 26.60
N VAL A 121 5.84 27.20 27.16
CA VAL A 121 6.44 25.97 27.70
C VAL A 121 5.56 25.38 28.81
N GLN A 122 5.06 26.19 29.74
CA GLN A 122 4.18 25.71 30.81
C GLN A 122 2.84 25.18 30.30
N GLN A 123 2.25 25.80 29.26
CA GLN A 123 1.03 25.28 28.65
C GLN A 123 1.29 23.97 27.90
N LEU A 124 2.42 23.87 27.21
CA LEU A 124 2.81 22.70 26.44
C LEU A 124 3.10 21.50 27.35
N GLU A 125 3.75 21.73 28.49
CA GLU A 125 4.00 20.70 29.51
C GLU A 125 2.70 20.19 30.15
N ARG A 126 1.75 21.09 30.46
CA ARG A 126 0.41 20.70 30.94
C ARG A 126 -0.36 19.89 29.91
N GLN A 127 -0.39 20.36 28.65
CA GLN A 127 -1.05 19.65 27.56
C GLN A 127 -0.40 18.29 27.27
N ALA A 128 0.93 18.19 27.33
CA ALA A 128 1.64 16.93 27.20
C ALA A 128 1.27 15.96 28.33
N SER A 129 1.19 16.44 29.58
CA SER A 129 0.77 15.61 30.72
C SER A 129 -0.68 15.10 30.58
N ASP A 130 -1.59 15.96 30.11
CA ASP A 130 -2.98 15.60 29.86
C ASP A 130 -3.11 14.63 28.68
N LEU A 131 -2.33 14.83 27.61
CA LEU A 131 -2.26 13.93 26.46
C LEU A 131 -1.68 12.57 26.86
N GLU A 132 -0.67 12.53 27.72
CA GLU A 132 -0.09 11.29 28.22
C GLU A 132 -1.07 10.53 29.13
N ARG A 133 -1.82 11.24 29.98
CA ARG A 133 -2.92 10.66 30.77
C ARG A 133 -4.03 10.13 29.88
N ALA A 134 -4.47 10.92 28.89
CA ALA A 134 -5.48 10.52 27.93
C ALA A 134 -5.01 9.31 27.10
N GLY A 135 -3.74 9.30 26.67
CA GLY A 135 -3.10 8.20 25.95
C GLY A 135 -3.03 6.92 26.78
N ARG A 136 -2.66 7.01 28.07
CA ARG A 136 -2.67 5.85 28.98
C ARG A 136 -4.07 5.31 29.24
N ASN A 137 -5.07 6.19 29.36
CA ASN A 137 -6.47 5.78 29.50
C ASN A 137 -7.04 5.18 28.21
N LEU A 138 -6.68 5.72 27.04
CA LEU A 138 -7.07 5.13 25.75
C LEU A 138 -6.40 3.78 25.55
N ALA A 139 -5.10 3.67 25.82
CA ALA A 139 -4.35 2.43 25.68
C ALA A 139 -4.94 1.30 26.56
N SER A 140 -5.26 1.59 27.81
CA SER A 140 -5.89 0.62 28.71
C SER A 140 -7.30 0.20 28.25
N TYR A 141 -8.06 1.13 27.66
CA TYR A 141 -9.39 0.84 27.11
C TYR A 141 -9.33 0.05 25.80
N THR A 142 -8.38 0.38 24.91
CA THR A 142 -8.19 -0.34 23.65
C THR A 142 -7.62 -1.74 23.88
N GLN A 143 -6.68 -1.91 24.81
CA GLN A 143 -6.08 -3.21 25.09
C GLN A 143 -7.08 -4.16 25.75
N SER A 144 -7.91 -3.66 26.68
CA SER A 144 -8.98 -4.46 27.30
C SER A 144 -10.13 -4.80 26.34
N ALA A 145 -10.46 -3.93 25.39
CA ALA A 145 -11.48 -4.19 24.37
C ALA A 145 -11.05 -5.25 23.34
N TYR A 146 -9.78 -5.25 22.94
CA TYR A 146 -9.24 -6.26 22.03
C TYR A 146 -9.13 -7.64 22.70
N ASP A 147 -8.70 -7.70 23.95
CA ASP A 147 -8.55 -8.99 24.65
C ASP A 147 -9.90 -9.69 24.85
N ARG A 148 -10.94 -8.96 25.24
CA ARG A 148 -12.26 -9.56 25.47
C ARG A 148 -12.91 -10.08 24.19
N LYS A 149 -12.85 -9.30 23.09
CA LYS A 149 -13.41 -9.71 21.80
C LYS A 149 -12.61 -10.83 21.13
N SER A 150 -11.28 -10.82 21.27
CA SER A 150 -10.40 -11.87 20.75
C SER A 150 -10.58 -13.20 21.49
N GLN A 151 -10.74 -13.15 22.81
CA GLN A 151 -10.96 -14.34 23.63
C GLN A 151 -12.34 -14.96 23.37
N ASP A 152 -13.41 -14.16 23.31
CA ASP A 152 -14.75 -14.64 22.96
C ASP A 152 -14.79 -15.22 21.54
N PHE A 153 -14.12 -14.57 20.59
CA PHE A 153 -14.05 -15.07 19.21
C PHE A 153 -13.30 -16.41 19.13
N ARG A 154 -12.20 -16.58 19.86
CA ARG A 154 -11.46 -17.85 19.92
C ARG A 154 -12.28 -18.97 20.54
N MET A 155 -12.97 -18.70 21.65
CA MET A 155 -13.83 -19.68 22.33
C MET A 155 -15.00 -20.09 21.45
N TRP A 156 -15.67 -19.12 20.80
CA TRP A 156 -16.78 -19.40 19.91
C TRP A 156 -16.33 -20.14 18.64
N THR A 157 -15.19 -19.77 18.07
CA THR A 157 -14.60 -20.46 16.91
C THR A 157 -14.20 -21.89 17.28
N ALA A 158 -13.56 -22.11 18.43
CA ALA A 158 -13.22 -23.45 18.89
C ALA A 158 -14.47 -24.32 19.11
N GLY A 159 -15.53 -23.74 19.70
CA GLY A 159 -16.81 -24.41 19.87
C GLY A 159 -17.47 -24.77 18.54
N LEU A 160 -17.49 -23.85 17.58
CA LEU A 160 -18.11 -24.06 16.27
C LEU A 160 -17.32 -25.08 15.43
N VAL A 161 -15.99 -24.99 15.43
CA VAL A 161 -15.13 -25.97 14.76
C VAL A 161 -15.27 -27.35 15.40
N GLY A 162 -15.30 -27.43 16.73
CA GLY A 162 -15.52 -28.68 17.46
C GLY A 162 -16.86 -29.33 17.12
N LEU A 163 -17.93 -28.52 17.02
CA LEU A 163 -19.26 -29.00 16.63
C LEU A 163 -19.29 -29.52 15.20
N VAL A 164 -18.74 -28.77 14.24
CA VAL A 164 -18.68 -29.20 12.84
C VAL A 164 -17.86 -30.48 12.68
N PHE A 165 -16.70 -30.54 13.34
CA PHE A 165 -15.83 -31.72 13.29
C PHE A 165 -16.48 -32.93 13.99
N GLY A 166 -17.19 -32.73 15.10
CA GLY A 166 -17.94 -33.78 15.79
C GLY A 166 -19.07 -34.36 14.93
N ILE A 167 -19.86 -33.50 14.28
CA ILE A 167 -20.91 -33.93 13.34
C ILE A 167 -20.28 -34.71 12.18
N PHE A 168 -19.19 -34.20 11.62
CA PHE A 168 -18.48 -34.86 10.52
C PHE A 168 -17.98 -36.26 10.92
N LEU A 169 -17.39 -36.40 12.11
CA LEU A 169 -16.98 -37.70 12.62
C LEU A 169 -18.16 -38.65 12.81
N ILE A 170 -19.26 -38.21 13.42
CA ILE A 170 -20.42 -39.09 13.65
C ILE A 170 -21.05 -39.57 12.34
N LEU A 171 -21.17 -38.70 11.33
CA LEU A 171 -21.84 -39.05 10.07
C LEU A 171 -20.93 -39.80 9.10
N LEU A 172 -19.64 -39.46 9.07
CA LEU A 172 -18.74 -39.91 8.02
C LEU A 172 -17.87 -41.08 8.47
N LEU A 173 -17.48 -41.14 9.75
CA LEU A 173 -16.58 -42.19 10.26
C LEU A 173 -17.16 -43.61 10.10
N PRO A 174 -18.45 -43.89 10.37
CA PRO A 174 -19.01 -45.22 10.14
C PRO A 174 -18.82 -45.68 8.70
N ARG A 175 -18.98 -44.78 7.72
CA ARG A 175 -18.89 -45.13 6.30
C ARG A 175 -17.49 -45.61 5.84
N PHE A 176 -16.44 -45.34 6.62
CA PHE A 176 -15.07 -45.79 6.34
C PHE A 176 -14.63 -46.97 7.22
N LEU A 177 -15.47 -47.39 8.17
CA LEU A 177 -15.17 -48.54 8.99
C LEU A 177 -15.52 -49.83 8.23
N PRO A 178 -14.73 -50.91 8.41
CA PRO A 178 -15.09 -52.22 7.88
C PRO A 178 -16.46 -52.64 8.44
N PHE A 179 -17.28 -53.30 7.62
CA PHE A 179 -18.68 -53.69 7.92
C PHE A 179 -18.89 -54.34 9.31
N SER A 180 -17.86 -54.99 9.87
CA SER A 180 -17.89 -55.52 11.23
C SER A 180 -18.06 -54.44 12.30
N ALA A 181 -17.36 -53.32 12.20
CA ALA A 181 -17.41 -52.22 13.16
C ALA A 181 -18.69 -51.37 13.05
N ASP A 182 -19.25 -51.21 11.85
CA ASP A 182 -20.52 -50.49 11.64
C ASP A 182 -21.68 -51.14 12.38
N SER A 183 -21.78 -52.45 12.29
CA SER A 183 -22.83 -53.18 13.03
C SER A 183 -22.64 -53.12 14.56
N HIS A 184 -21.40 -52.94 15.06
CA HIS A 184 -21.17 -52.67 16.48
C HIS A 184 -21.65 -51.27 16.87
N VAL A 185 -21.35 -50.25 16.07
CA VAL A 185 -21.82 -48.87 16.30
C VAL A 185 -23.34 -48.81 16.25
N ALA A 186 -23.97 -49.44 15.25
CA ALA A 186 -25.43 -49.52 15.16
C ALA A 186 -26.06 -50.20 16.40
N SER A 187 -25.50 -51.33 16.84
CA SER A 187 -25.97 -52.02 18.05
C SER A 187 -25.83 -51.16 19.32
N LEU A 188 -24.73 -50.40 19.44
CA LEU A 188 -24.50 -49.51 20.57
C LEU A 188 -25.47 -48.33 20.59
N VAL A 189 -25.69 -47.70 19.43
CA VAL A 189 -26.60 -46.55 19.29
C VAL A 189 -28.06 -46.97 19.51
N MET A 190 -28.45 -48.14 19.01
CA MET A 190 -29.83 -48.64 19.18
C MET A 190 -30.07 -49.33 20.53
N GLY A 191 -29.02 -49.63 21.31
CA GLY A 191 -29.15 -50.28 22.63
C GLY A 191 -29.57 -51.76 22.55
N PHE A 192 -29.43 -52.40 21.40
CA PHE A 192 -29.75 -53.81 21.16
C PHE A 192 -28.48 -54.61 20.87
N ASP A 193 -28.51 -55.93 21.03
CA ASP A 193 -27.45 -56.77 20.45
C ASP A 193 -27.48 -56.68 18.91
N ARG A 194 -26.40 -57.09 18.25
CA ARG A 194 -26.24 -56.92 16.78
C ARG A 194 -27.35 -57.59 15.96
N VAL A 195 -27.88 -58.72 16.42
CA VAL A 195 -28.93 -59.47 15.72
C VAL A 195 -30.29 -58.81 15.95
N SER A 196 -30.59 -58.44 17.20
CA SER A 196 -31.83 -57.71 17.52
C SER A 196 -31.87 -56.33 16.86
N ALA A 197 -30.75 -55.62 16.79
CA ALA A 197 -30.64 -54.37 16.04
C ALA A 197 -30.93 -54.58 14.54
N GLY A 198 -30.44 -55.67 13.95
CA GLY A 198 -30.75 -56.05 12.57
C GLY A 198 -32.25 -56.27 12.36
N TYR A 199 -32.91 -57.04 13.22
CA TYR A 199 -34.36 -57.22 13.16
C TYR A 199 -35.13 -55.91 13.38
N ALA A 200 -34.68 -55.05 14.28
CA ALA A 200 -35.31 -53.76 14.52
C ALA A 200 -35.21 -52.83 13.30
N MET A 201 -34.07 -52.81 12.61
CA MET A 201 -33.89 -52.03 11.37
C MET A 201 -34.77 -52.56 10.23
N ILE A 202 -34.80 -53.88 10.02
CA ILE A 202 -35.65 -54.49 8.99
C ILE A 202 -37.13 -54.27 9.31
N GLY A 203 -37.53 -54.43 10.57
CA GLY A 203 -38.91 -54.23 11.01
C GLY A 203 -39.39 -52.79 10.93
N ALA A 204 -38.48 -51.81 10.98
CA ALA A 204 -38.80 -50.40 10.77
C ALA A 204 -39.13 -50.08 9.30
N ASP A 205 -38.61 -50.86 8.35
CA ASP A 205 -38.88 -50.74 6.92
C ASP A 205 -40.06 -51.63 6.50
N ASP A 206 -40.04 -52.92 6.89
CA ASP A 206 -41.09 -53.90 6.63
C ASP A 206 -41.38 -54.78 7.87
N PRO A 207 -42.51 -54.55 8.57
CA PRO A 207 -42.88 -55.32 9.76
C PRO A 207 -43.28 -56.76 9.43
N LEU A 208 -43.75 -57.05 8.22
CA LEU A 208 -44.12 -58.40 7.80
C LEU A 208 -42.87 -59.23 7.52
N GLU A 209 -41.85 -58.61 6.90
CA GLU A 209 -40.61 -59.29 6.55
C GLU A 209 -39.81 -59.69 7.80
N VAL A 210 -39.72 -58.81 8.80
CA VAL A 210 -39.07 -59.15 10.06
C VAL A 210 -39.79 -60.30 10.78
N GLU A 211 -41.12 -60.39 10.67
CA GLU A 211 -41.90 -61.46 11.27
C GLU A 211 -41.63 -62.81 10.57
N LYS A 212 -41.58 -62.83 9.23
CA LYS A 212 -41.18 -64.02 8.46
C LYS A 212 -39.79 -64.50 8.84
N MET A 213 -38.82 -63.58 8.99
CA MET A 213 -37.46 -63.94 9.39
C MET A 213 -37.42 -64.50 10.82
N LYS A 214 -38.14 -63.89 11.77
CA LYS A 214 -38.29 -64.41 13.14
C LYS A 214 -38.94 -65.79 13.16
N TRP A 215 -39.96 -66.00 12.32
CA TRP A 215 -40.62 -67.31 12.16
C TRP A 215 -39.67 -68.35 11.58
N GLY A 216 -38.90 -68.01 10.53
CA GLY A 216 -37.87 -68.87 9.95
C GLY A 216 -36.79 -69.28 10.96
N GLY A 217 -36.36 -68.34 11.82
CA GLY A 217 -35.43 -68.63 12.92
C GLY A 217 -36.01 -69.58 13.97
N ARG A 218 -37.27 -69.38 14.39
CA ARG A 218 -37.98 -70.31 15.29
C ARG A 218 -38.14 -71.70 14.66
N PHE A 219 -38.53 -71.74 13.38
CA PHE A 219 -38.66 -72.97 12.61
C PHE A 219 -37.33 -73.74 12.55
N TYR A 220 -36.22 -73.06 12.23
CA TYR A 220 -34.91 -73.69 12.18
C TYR A 220 -34.41 -74.13 13.56
N ASN A 221 -34.73 -73.41 14.64
CA ASN A 221 -34.35 -73.83 15.98
C ASN A 221 -35.09 -75.10 16.45
N VAL A 222 -36.34 -75.28 16.03
CA VAL A 222 -37.16 -76.45 16.42
C VAL A 222 -36.89 -77.65 15.50
N SER A 223 -36.70 -77.43 14.20
CA SER A 223 -36.62 -78.50 13.19
C SER A 223 -35.37 -78.46 12.31
N GLY A 224 -34.36 -77.69 12.70
CA GLY A 224 -33.14 -77.48 11.90
C GLY A 224 -32.33 -78.76 11.69
N GLY A 225 -32.38 -79.72 12.61
CA GLY A 225 -31.72 -81.03 12.42
C GLY A 225 -32.32 -81.82 11.25
N GLU A 226 -33.64 -81.97 11.22
CA GLU A 226 -34.37 -82.68 10.16
C GLU A 226 -34.23 -81.95 8.81
N PHE A 227 -34.33 -80.62 8.85
CA PHE A 227 -34.21 -79.77 7.66
C PHE A 227 -32.78 -79.78 7.08
N SER A 228 -31.74 -79.72 7.92
CA SER A 228 -30.34 -79.76 7.47
C SER A 228 -29.95 -81.11 6.88
N ALA A 229 -30.37 -82.22 7.48
CA ALA A 229 -30.15 -83.56 6.93
C ALA A 229 -30.83 -83.73 5.56
N CYS A 230 -32.04 -83.17 5.41
CA CYS A 230 -32.75 -83.14 4.14
C CYS A 230 -32.01 -82.34 3.07
N MET A 231 -31.55 -81.12 3.40
CA MET A 231 -30.77 -80.29 2.47
C MET A 231 -29.46 -80.95 2.06
N GLU A 232 -28.79 -81.63 3.00
CA GLU A 232 -27.55 -82.35 2.73
C GLU A 232 -27.81 -83.52 1.76
N THR A 233 -28.91 -84.26 1.94
CA THR A 233 -29.33 -85.32 1.02
C THR A 233 -29.67 -84.75 -0.37
N ALA A 234 -30.34 -83.60 -0.43
CA ALA A 234 -30.63 -82.92 -1.70
C ALA A 234 -29.35 -82.49 -2.42
N LYS A 235 -28.37 -81.95 -1.70
CA LYS A 235 -27.04 -81.61 -2.24
C LYS A 235 -26.30 -82.83 -2.77
N GLN A 236 -26.29 -83.94 -2.02
CA GLN A 236 -25.59 -85.16 -2.40
C GLN A 236 -26.23 -85.85 -3.62
N THR A 237 -27.56 -85.81 -3.72
CA THR A 237 -28.30 -86.46 -4.81
C THR A 237 -28.50 -85.57 -6.03
N GLY A 238 -28.32 -84.25 -5.90
CA GLY A 238 -28.59 -83.27 -6.94
C GLY A 238 -30.06 -83.22 -7.39
N LYS A 239 -30.98 -83.72 -6.56
CA LYS A 239 -32.41 -83.86 -6.86
C LYS A 239 -33.24 -83.28 -5.73
N ASP A 240 -34.40 -82.75 -6.09
CA ASP A 240 -35.38 -82.24 -5.14
C ASP A 240 -35.81 -83.33 -4.16
N GLN A 241 -35.74 -83.04 -2.85
CA GLN A 241 -36.13 -83.96 -1.79
C GLN A 241 -37.42 -83.49 -1.13
N LYS A 242 -38.34 -84.44 -0.91
CA LYS A 242 -39.52 -84.22 -0.08
C LYS A 242 -39.21 -84.71 1.33
N CYS A 243 -39.26 -83.81 2.29
CA CYS A 243 -38.97 -84.13 3.69
C CYS A 243 -40.14 -83.70 4.56
N THR A 244 -40.46 -84.56 5.52
CA THR A 244 -41.44 -84.24 6.56
C THR A 244 -40.73 -83.39 7.61
N ILE A 245 -41.25 -82.19 7.83
CA ILE A 245 -40.73 -81.25 8.81
C ILE A 245 -41.80 -80.98 9.87
N THR A 246 -41.36 -80.76 11.09
CA THR A 246 -42.26 -80.29 12.15
C THR A 246 -42.42 -78.78 12.04
N VAL A 247 -43.64 -78.30 11.84
CA VAL A 247 -43.91 -76.85 11.86
C VAL A 247 -44.28 -76.46 13.29
N PRO A 248 -43.53 -75.54 13.94
CA PRO A 248 -43.85 -75.13 15.30
C PRO A 248 -45.17 -74.36 15.30
N ALA A 249 -46.03 -74.68 16.27
CA ALA A 249 -47.27 -73.94 16.47
C ALA A 249 -46.96 -72.47 16.83
N PRO A 250 -47.79 -71.51 16.39
CA PRO A 250 -47.66 -70.13 16.85
C PRO A 250 -47.82 -70.10 18.38
N ALA A 251 -46.90 -69.41 19.07
CA ALA A 251 -47.06 -69.13 20.49
C ALA A 251 -48.35 -68.31 20.66
N GLN A 252 -49.27 -68.78 21.51
CA GLN A 252 -50.48 -68.03 21.84
C GLN A 252 -50.07 -66.81 22.68
N GLU A 253 -50.48 -65.62 22.27
CA GLU A 253 -50.40 -64.39 23.07
C GLU A 253 -51.41 -64.39 24.22
#